data_AF-A0A964PBL5-F1
#
_entry.id   AF-A0A964PBL5-F1
#
_cell.length_a   1.000
_cell.length_b   1.000
_cell.length_c   1.000
_cell.angle_alpha   90.00
_cell.angle_beta   90.00
_cell.angle_gamma   90.00
#
_symmetry.space_group_name_H-M   'P 1'
#
loop_
_entity.id
_entity.type
_entity.pdbx_description
1 polymer ?
#
loop_
_entity_poly.entity_id
_entity_poly.type
_entity_poly.pdbx_seq_one_letter_code
_entity_poly.pdbx_strand_id
1 'polypeptide(L)' 'MKKIWLVLAGYLWPEIPARLGDTPFLWTESVGRGRVISLAGDPNSRDLWRGLLPIFANAVFLGGGR' A
#
# COMPACT_ATOMS: atom_id res chain seq x y z
N MET A 1 9.91 17.56 17.56
CA MET A 1 8.95 17.00 16.57
C MET A 1 9.65 15.83 15.87
N LYS A 2 9.07 14.61 15.91
CA LYS A 2 9.67 13.43 15.29
C LYS A 2 9.64 13.59 13.76
N LYS A 3 10.80 13.45 13.12
CA LYS A 3 10.97 13.53 11.67
C LYS A 3 10.46 12.22 11.06
N ILE A 4 9.23 12.23 10.53
CA ILE A 4 8.62 11.09 9.84
C ILE A 4 9.03 11.15 8.36
N TRP A 5 9.84 10.18 7.94
CA TRP A 5 10.26 10.03 6.55
C TRP A 5 9.22 9.17 5.82
N LEU A 6 8.15 9.80 5.34
CA LEU A 6 7.12 9.13 4.51
C LEU A 6 7.56 8.93 3.05
N VAL A 7 8.69 9.49 2.64
CA VAL A 7 9.15 9.44 1.25
C VAL A 7 10.10 8.28 1.05
N LEU A 8 9.58 7.20 0.45
CA LEU A 8 10.40 6.09 -0.07
C LEU A 8 11.10 6.47 -1.39
N ALA A 9 10.45 7.27 -2.23
CA ALA A 9 10.98 7.83 -3.48
C ALA A 9 10.10 9.01 -3.97
N GLY A 10 10.63 9.83 -4.88
CA GLY A 10 9.88 10.91 -5.55
C GLY A 10 9.79 12.22 -4.78
N TYR A 11 8.88 13.10 -5.20
CA TYR A 11 8.64 14.41 -4.59
C TYR A 11 7.36 14.39 -3.77
N LEU A 12 7.43 14.96 -2.57
CA LEU A 12 6.29 15.11 -1.67
C LEU A 12 6.15 16.58 -1.27
N TRP A 13 4.96 17.12 -1.39
CA TRP A 13 4.67 18.47 -0.93
C TRP A 13 4.75 18.55 0.61
N PRO A 14 5.19 19.68 1.18
CA PRO A 14 5.42 19.81 2.63
C PRO A 14 4.21 19.49 3.52
N GLU A 15 2.99 19.70 3.03
CA GLU A 15 1.73 19.47 3.75
C GLU A 15 1.27 18.00 3.74
N ILE A 16 1.75 17.18 2.80
CA ILE A 16 1.24 15.82 2.61
C ILE A 16 1.55 14.90 3.80
N PRO A 17 2.72 14.95 4.46
CA PRO A 17 2.97 14.15 5.67
C PRO A 17 1.88 14.29 6.74
N ALA A 18 1.37 15.51 6.94
CA ALA A 18 0.30 15.77 7.90
C ALA A 18 -1.06 15.24 7.44
N ARG A 19 -1.27 15.05 6.13
CA ARG A 19 -2.52 14.53 5.56
C ARG A 19 -2.56 13.02 5.43
N LEU A 20 -1.44 12.40 5.06
CA LEU A 20 -1.36 10.98 4.71
C LEU A 20 -0.66 10.12 5.76
N GLY A 21 0.07 10.70 6.72
CA GLY A 21 0.93 9.95 7.64
C GLY A 21 0.22 8.86 8.45
N ASP A 22 -1.07 9.04 8.73
CA ASP A 22 -1.90 8.10 9.49
C ASP A 22 -2.99 7.44 8.63
N THR A 23 -2.92 7.61 7.30
CA THR A 23 -3.89 7.00 6.37
C THR A 23 -3.44 5.60 5.95
N PRO A 24 -4.35 4.62 5.88
CA PRO A 24 -3.98 3.29 5.44
C PRO A 24 -3.72 3.27 3.94
N PHE A 25 -2.54 2.78 3.53
CA PHE A 25 -2.28 2.47 2.13
C PHE A 25 -2.82 1.10 1.72
N LEU A 26 -2.75 0.12 2.64
CA LEU A 26 -3.22 -1.24 2.44
C LEU A 26 -4.15 -1.62 3.57
N TRP A 27 -5.27 -2.27 3.22
CA TRP A 27 -6.26 -2.76 4.16
C TRP A 27 -6.65 -4.19 3.83
N THR A 28 -6.91 -5.00 4.84
CA THR A 28 -7.37 -6.37 4.67
C THR A 28 -8.58 -6.65 5.54
N GLU A 29 -9.56 -7.34 4.98
CA GLU A 29 -10.76 -7.76 5.69
C GLU A 29 -11.09 -9.21 5.36
N SER A 30 -11.32 -10.03 6.39
CA SER A 30 -11.79 -11.40 6.20
C SER A 30 -13.29 -11.40 5.89
N VAL A 31 -13.69 -12.04 4.80
CA VAL A 31 -15.09 -12.11 4.37
C VAL A 31 -15.45 -13.57 4.11
N GLY A 32 -16.22 -14.16 5.02
CA GLY A 32 -16.56 -15.58 4.99
C GLY A 32 -15.30 -16.45 5.05
N ARG A 33 -15.09 -17.28 4.00
CA ARG A 33 -13.88 -18.11 3.85
C ARG A 33 -12.75 -17.43 3.06
N GLY A 34 -12.97 -16.21 2.59
CA GLY A 34 -12.03 -15.46 1.77
C GLY A 34 -11.54 -14.20 2.46
N ARG A 35 -10.83 -13.37 1.68
CA ARG A 35 -10.29 -12.09 2.13
C ARG A 35 -10.38 -11.05 1.03
N VAL A 36 -10.76 -9.85 1.41
CA VAL A 36 -10.63 -8.64 0.59
C VAL A 36 -9.33 -7.96 0.97
N ILE A 37 -8.49 -7.67 -0.03
CA ILE A 37 -7.25 -6.90 0.13
C ILE A 37 -7.37 -5.68 -0.75
N SER A 38 -7.35 -4.50 -0.14
CA SER A 38 -7.47 -3.21 -0.82
C SER A 38 -6.16 -2.45 -0.76
N LEU A 39 -5.80 -1.80 -1.87
CA LEU A 39 -4.65 -0.92 -1.99
C LEU A 39 -5.15 0.45 -2.46
N ALA A 40 -4.70 1.52 -1.81
CA ALA A 40 -5.11 2.89 -2.09
C ALA A 40 -4.60 3.44 -3.45
N GLY A 41 -3.78 2.67 -4.17
CA GLY A 41 -3.29 2.99 -5.50
C GLY A 41 -2.98 1.72 -6.29
N ASP A 42 -2.80 1.88 -7.60
CA ASP A 42 -2.44 0.77 -8.49
C ASP A 42 -1.01 0.28 -8.20
N PRO A 43 -0.83 -0.97 -7.75
CA PRO A 43 0.48 -1.51 -7.42
C PRO A 43 1.31 -1.91 -8.64
N ASN A 44 0.71 -1.98 -9.84
CA ASN A 44 1.37 -2.40 -11.07
C ASN A 44 1.46 -1.26 -12.11
N SER A 45 1.34 0.00 -11.69
CA SER A 45 1.38 1.15 -12.60
C SER A 45 2.64 1.15 -13.47
N ARG A 46 2.49 0.66 -14.71
CA ARG A 46 3.50 0.55 -15.77
C ARG A 46 4.81 -0.11 -15.34
N ASP A 47 4.80 -1.07 -14.42
CA ASP A 47 6.01 -1.69 -13.85
C ASP A 47 6.99 -0.68 -13.19
N LEU A 48 6.53 0.54 -12.89
CA LEU A 48 7.37 1.62 -12.38
C LEU A 48 7.66 1.43 -10.89
N TRP A 49 6.69 0.88 -10.15
CA TRP A 49 6.75 0.66 -8.71
C TRP A 49 7.20 -0.76 -8.39
N ARG A 50 8.45 -1.09 -8.75
CA ARG A 50 8.99 -2.46 -8.57
C ARG A 50 8.85 -3.00 -7.14
N GLY A 51 8.91 -2.12 -6.13
CA GLY A 51 8.71 -2.51 -4.73
C GLY A 51 7.28 -2.93 -4.37
N LEU A 52 6.27 -2.53 -5.14
CA LEU A 52 4.87 -2.90 -4.93
C LEU A 52 4.49 -4.22 -5.63
N LEU A 53 5.25 -4.66 -6.64
CA LEU A 53 4.95 -5.89 -7.38
C LEU A 53 4.94 -7.14 -6.49
N PRO A 54 5.89 -7.35 -5.56
CA PRO A 54 5.83 -8.49 -4.65
C PRO A 54 4.64 -8.40 -3.69
N ILE A 55 4.27 -7.19 -3.24
CA ILE A 55 3.10 -6.98 -2.38
C ILE A 55 1.82 -7.37 -3.13
N PHE A 56 1.69 -6.94 -4.39
CA PHE A 56 0.58 -7.31 -5.25
C PHE A 56 0.54 -8.82 -5.54
N ALA A 57 1.67 -9.41 -5.91
CA ALA A 57 1.77 -10.85 -6.15
C ALA A 57 1.36 -11.66 -4.90
N ASN A 58 1.82 -11.26 -3.71
CA ASN A 58 1.41 -11.89 -2.46
C ASN A 58 -0.08 -11.74 -2.20
N ALA A 59 -0.67 -10.56 -2.47
CA ALA A 59 -2.11 -10.36 -2.33
C ALA A 59 -2.92 -11.29 -3.26
N VAL A 60 -2.46 -11.49 -4.50
CA VAL A 60 -3.13 -12.37 -5.47
C VAL A 60 -2.95 -13.85 -5.13
N PHE A 61 -1.72 -14.30 -4.90
CA PHE A 61 -1.41 -15.73 -4.78
C PHE A 61 -1.56 -16.26 -3.35
N LEU A 62 -1.32 -15.43 -2.34
CA LEU A 62 -1.32 -15.83 -0.93
C LEU A 62 -2.44 -15.14 -0.12
N GLY A 63 -3.11 -14.14 -0.70
CA GLY A 63 -4.06 -13.29 0.01
C GLY A 63 -5.44 -13.91 0.22
N GLY A 64 -5.86 -14.84 -0.64
CA GLY A 64 -7.17 -15.51 -0.58
C GLY A 64 -7.42 -16.33 0.70
N GLY A 65 -6.37 -16.58 1.49
CA GLY A 65 -6.43 -17.27 2.78
C GLY A 65 -5.82 -18.67 2.75
N ARG A 66 -5.65 -19.21 3.97
CA ARG A 66 -5.59 -20.64 4.23
C ARG A 66 -7.00 -21.11 4.55
#